data_AF-A0A383E3U7-F1
#
_entry.id   AF-A0A383E3U7-F1
#
_cell.length_a   1.000
_cell.length_b   1.000
_cell.length_c   1.000
_cell.angle_alpha   90.00
_cell.angle_beta   90.00
_cell.angle_gamma   90.00
#
_symmetry.space_group_name_H-M   'P 1'
#
loop_
_entity.id
_entity.type
_entity.pdbx_description
1 polymer ?
#
loop_
_entity_poly.entity_id
_entity_poly.type
_entity_poly.pdbx_seq_one_letter_code
_entity_poly.pdbx_strand_id
1 'polypeptide(L)' 'VKITDVKVFPMQTEWEDGHLLPPEAPGLGIEFDEEAALKHPYHPV' A
#
# COMPACT_ATOMS: atom_id res chain seq x y z
N VAL A 1 5.82 13.58 3.58
CA VAL A 1 5.37 12.57 4.56
C VAL A 1 6.05 11.26 4.19
N LYS A 2 6.93 10.70 5.04
CA LYS A 2 7.50 9.37 4.79
C LYS A 2 6.60 8.35 5.48
N ILE A 3 5.84 7.59 4.70
CA ILE A 3 5.05 6.47 5.19
C ILE A 3 6.05 5.31 5.36
N THR A 4 6.50 5.04 6.59
CA THR A 4 7.67 4.18 6.84
C THR A 4 7.37 2.70 7.06
N ASP A 5 6.09 2.29 7.14
CA ASP A 5 5.72 0.89 7.33
C ASP A 5 4.63 0.46 6.35
N VAL A 6 5.02 0.24 5.09
CA VAL A 6 4.15 -0.20 3.98
C VAL A 6 4.35 -1.66 3.61
N LYS A 7 4.78 -2.50 4.57
CA LYS A 7 5.28 -3.86 4.27
C LYS A 7 4.25 -4.77 3.59
N VAL A 8 2.97 -4.63 3.92
CA VAL A 8 1.89 -5.45 3.33
C VAL A 8 1.49 -4.96 1.93
N PHE A 9 1.63 -3.65 1.68
CA PHE A 9 1.30 -3.00 0.40
C PHE A 9 2.46 -2.09 -0.02
N PRO A 10 3.55 -2.66 -0.57
CA PRO A 10 4.81 -1.94 -0.75
C PRO A 10 4.72 -0.81 -1.78
N MET A 11 3.76 -0.89 -2.70
CA MET A 11 3.49 0.16 -3.69
C MET A 11 2.55 1.20 -3.11
N GLN A 12 3.03 2.45 -3.06
CA GLN A 12 2.23 3.60 -2.63
C GLN A 12 2.00 4.52 -3.82
N THR A 13 0.76 4.96 -3.96
CA THR A 13 0.36 5.94 -4.95
C THR A 13 0.98 7.30 -4.64
N GLU A 14 1.45 7.99 -5.67
CA GLU A 14 2.05 9.31 -5.52
C GLU A 14 1.01 10.35 -5.09
N TRP A 15 1.46 11.30 -4.28
CA TRP A 15 0.68 12.44 -3.83
C TRP A 15 1.33 13.72 -4.33
N GLU A 16 0.57 14.55 -5.04
CA GLU A 16 1.00 15.84 -5.56
C GLU A 16 -0.11 16.88 -5.39
N ASP A 17 0.23 18.06 -4.88
CA ASP A 17 -0.68 19.20 -4.71
C ASP A 17 -2.02 18.86 -4.03
N GLY A 18 -1.98 17.98 -3.02
CA GLY A 18 -3.16 17.56 -2.26
C GLY A 18 -4.02 16.50 -2.95
N HIS A 19 -3.58 15.95 -4.09
CA HIS A 19 -4.28 14.94 -4.86
C HIS A 19 -3.46 13.64 -4.91
N LEU A 20 -4.18 12.52 -5.04
CA LEU A 20 -3.60 11.22 -5.40
C LEU A 20 -3.47 11.15 -6.91
N LEU A 21 -2.27 10.84 -7.40
CA LEU A 21 -2.04 10.61 -8.83
C LEU A 21 -2.30 9.13 -9.16
N PRO A 22 -3.06 8.80 -10.21
CA PRO A 22 -3.32 7.41 -10.53
C PRO A 22 -2.03 6.67 -10.90
N PRO A 23 -1.87 5.38 -10.50
CA PRO A 23 -0.71 4.60 -10.90
C PRO A 23 -0.75 4.26 -12.39
N GLU A 24 0.43 4.16 -13.03
CA GLU A 24 0.57 3.80 -14.44
C GLU A 24 0.54 2.27 -14.69
N ALA A 25 0.73 1.48 -13.64
CA ALA A 25 0.72 0.03 -13.73
C ALA A 25 -0.68 -0.52 -14.05
N PRO A 26 -0.80 -1.66 -14.76
CA PRO A 26 -2.09 -2.26 -15.08
C PRO A 26 -2.97 -2.55 -13.85
N GLY A 27 -4.28 -2.44 -14.03
CA GLY A 27 -5.25 -2.70 -12.96
C GLY A 27 -5.22 -1.59 -11.89
N LEU A 28 -5.19 -1.99 -10.61
CA LEU A 28 -5.15 -1.05 -9.49
C LEU A 28 -3.74 -0.53 -9.17
N GLY A 29 -2.69 -1.09 -9.80
CA GLY A 29 -1.30 -0.75 -9.48
C GLY A 29 -0.90 -1.08 -8.04
N ILE A 30 -1.55 -2.06 -7.42
CA ILE A 30 -1.29 -2.52 -6.04
C ILE A 30 -0.50 -3.83 -6.10
N GLU A 31 0.46 -3.96 -5.20
CA GLU A 31 1.14 -5.21 -4.87
C GLU A 31 0.79 -5.61 -3.43
N PHE A 32 0.62 -6.91 -3.18
CA PHE A 32 0.29 -7.46 -1.86
C PHE A 32 1.35 -8.46 -1.42
N ASP A 33 2.01 -8.19 -0.31
CA ASP A 33 2.98 -9.10 0.31
C ASP A 33 2.26 -10.01 1.33
N GLU A 34 2.01 -11.26 0.91
CA GLU A 34 1.34 -12.27 1.74
C GLU A 34 2.17 -12.65 2.99
N GLU A 35 3.49 -12.72 2.88
CA GLU A 35 4.37 -13.06 4.02
C GLU A 35 4.38 -11.95 5.06
N ALA A 36 4.33 -10.70 4.63
CA ALA A 36 4.14 -9.57 5.52
C ALA A 36 2.75 -9.60 6.17
N ALA A 37 1.69 -9.89 5.41
CA ALA A 37 0.32 -9.93 5.92
C ALA A 37 0.13 -10.97 7.04
N LEU A 38 0.76 -12.14 6.93
CA LEU A 38 0.70 -13.21 7.94
C LEU A 38 1.21 -12.79 9.32
N LYS A 39 2.04 -11.75 9.41
CA LYS A 39 2.55 -11.20 10.67
C LYS A 39 1.53 -10.32 11.39
N HIS A 40 0.41 -10.00 10.74
CA HIS A 40 -0.65 -9.11 11.24
C HIS A 40 -2.01 -9.84 11.24
N PRO A 41 -2.23 -10.80 12.16
CA PRO A 41 -3.47 -11.55 12.22
C PRO A 41 -4.68 -10.65 12.53
N TYR A 42 -5.85 -11.05 12.04
CA TYR A 42 -7.10 -10.37 12.33
C TYR A 42 -7.40 -10.42 13.83
N HIS A 43 -7.66 -9.26 14.42
CA HIS A 43 -8.16 -9.14 15.79
C HIS A 43 -9.63 -8.71 15.74
N PRO A 44 -10.57 -9.58 16.12
CA PRO A 44 -11.97 -9.19 16.22
C PRO A 44 -12.14 -8.07 17.25
N VAL A 45 -13.01 -7.12 16.91
CA VAL A 45 -13.46 -6.03 17.78
C VAL A 45 -14.64 -6.45 18.66
#